data_AF-A0A7S7QNK5-F1
#
_entry.id   AF-A0A7S7QNK5-F1
#
_cell.length_a   1.000
_cell.length_b   1.000
_cell.length_c   1.000
_cell.angle_alpha   90.00
_cell.angle_beta   90.00
_cell.angle_gamma   90.00
#
_symmetry.space_group_name_H-M   'P 1'
#
loop_
_entity.id
_entity.type
_entity.pdbx_description
1 polymer ?
#
loop_
_entity_poly.entity_id
_entity_poly.type
_entity_poly.pdbx_seq_one_letter_code
_entity_poly.pdbx_strand_id
1 'polypeptide(L)'
;MTESEKTLLVALANMVDQYLDSYKGSVDPQAMSAAEHAVQALADFGLMQVLSSREAQWTDAGSKLLEEARRAIFQDISSPTKRTGRITVKPRDV
;
A
#
# COMPACT_ATOMS: atom_id res chain seq x y z
N MET A 1 -7.27 -15.16 -3.59
CA MET A 1 -7.22 -13.70 -3.70
C MET A 1 -7.59 -13.32 -5.12
N THR A 2 -8.56 -12.43 -5.29
CA THR A 2 -8.97 -11.87 -6.57
C THR A 2 -8.02 -10.74 -7.01
N GLU A 3 -8.04 -10.35 -8.28
CA GLU A 3 -7.23 -9.22 -8.77
C GLU A 3 -7.59 -7.88 -8.10
N SER A 4 -8.87 -7.71 -7.76
CA SER A 4 -9.35 -6.53 -7.03
C SER A 4 -8.84 -6.51 -5.59
N GLU A 5 -8.87 -7.66 -4.90
CA GLU A 5 -8.28 -7.81 -3.56
C GLU A 5 -6.77 -7.56 -3.59
N LYS A 6 -6.07 -8.10 -4.60
CA LYS A 6 -4.63 -7.88 -4.79
C LYS A 6 -4.32 -6.40 -4.96
N THR A 7 -5.11 -5.70 -5.78
CA THR A 7 -4.94 -4.26 -6.05
C THR A 7 -5.13 -3.42 -4.77
N LEU A 8 -6.15 -3.75 -3.97
CA LEU A 8 -6.41 -3.08 -2.70
C LEU A 8 -5.26 -3.30 -1.70
N LEU A 9 -4.79 -4.55 -1.55
CA LEU A 9 -3.72 -4.88 -0.61
C LEU A 9 -2.39 -4.22 -1.00
N VAL A 10 -2.11 -4.08 -2.31
CA VAL A 10 -0.96 -3.33 -2.82
C VAL A 10 -1.05 -1.84 -2.47
N ALA A 11 -2.23 -1.22 -2.57
CA ALA A 11 -2.42 0.18 -2.19
C ALA A 11 -2.20 0.39 -0.69
N LEU A 12 -2.72 -0.51 0.14
CA LEU A 12 -2.53 -0.47 1.60
C LEU A 12 -1.06 -0.66 1.99
N ALA A 13 -0.35 -1.60 1.36
CA ALA A 13 1.06 -1.85 1.63
C ALA A 13 1.94 -0.62 1.30
N ASN A 14 1.67 0.04 0.18
CA ASN A 14 2.38 1.27 -0.19
C ASN A 14 2.12 2.43 0.77
N MET A 15 0.89 2.56 1.27
CA MET A 15 0.55 3.58 2.28
C MET A 15 1.31 3.32 3.58
N VAL A 16 1.35 2.07 4.04
CA VAL A 16 2.08 1.69 5.26
C VAL A 16 3.59 1.96 5.10
N ASP A 17 4.19 1.57 3.99
CA ASP A 17 5.62 1.76 3.72
C ASP A 17 6.02 3.24 3.58
N GLN A 18 5.16 4.08 3.00
CA GLN A 18 5.46 5.50 2.77
C GLN A 18 5.27 6.39 4.00
N TYR A 19 4.36 6.03 4.90
CA TYR A 19 3.91 6.94 5.97
C TYR A 19 4.23 6.48 7.38
N LEU A 20 4.64 5.22 7.58
CA LEU A 20 5.00 4.71 8.89
C LEU A 20 6.51 4.57 9.01
N ASP A 21 7.07 5.04 10.12
CA ASP A 21 8.49 4.91 10.39
C ASP A 21 8.86 3.42 10.50
N SER A 22 9.67 2.95 9.56
CA SER A 22 10.21 1.60 9.60
C SER A 22 11.55 1.60 10.34
N TYR A 23 11.65 0.91 11.47
CA TYR A 23 12.94 0.62 12.12
C TYR A 23 13.19 -0.89 12.10
N LYS A 24 14.24 -1.31 11.37
CA LYS A 24 14.67 -2.72 11.28
C LYS A 24 13.55 -3.71 10.88
N GLY A 25 12.64 -3.30 10.00
CA GLY A 25 11.54 -4.14 9.51
C GLY A 25 10.31 -4.19 10.43
N SER A 26 10.32 -3.41 11.51
CA SER A 26 9.15 -3.17 12.36
C SER A 26 8.46 -1.87 11.94
N VAL A 27 7.12 -1.90 11.90
CA VAL A 27 6.26 -0.79 11.50
C VAL A 27 5.50 -0.28 12.73
N ASP A 28 5.65 1.01 13.05
CA ASP A 28 4.86 1.68 14.09
C ASP A 28 3.70 2.49 13.46
N PRO A 29 2.44 2.08 13.63
CA PRO A 29 1.28 2.80 13.12
C PRO A 29 0.97 4.12 13.85
N GLN A 30 1.78 4.53 14.84
CA GLN A 30 1.71 5.80 15.56
C GLN A 30 0.33 6.12 16.17
N ALA A 31 -0.46 5.07 16.48
CA ALA A 31 -1.84 5.19 16.95
C ALA A 31 -2.78 5.98 16.01
N MET A 32 -2.49 6.00 14.70
CA MET A 32 -3.40 6.54 13.69
C MET A 32 -4.36 5.45 13.21
N SER A 33 -5.65 5.62 13.49
CA SER A 33 -6.68 4.58 13.23
C SER A 33 -6.65 4.00 11.80
N ALA A 34 -6.34 4.80 10.78
CA ALA A 34 -6.25 4.30 9.40
C ALA A 34 -5.05 3.35 9.17
N ALA A 35 -3.91 3.62 9.82
CA ALA A 35 -2.72 2.78 9.75
C ALA A 35 -2.93 1.45 10.48
N GLU A 36 -3.56 1.49 11.66
CA GLU A 36 -3.92 0.28 12.42
C GLU A 36 -4.87 -0.63 11.62
N HIS A 37 -5.90 -0.06 10.99
CA HIS A 37 -6.81 -0.84 10.14
C HIS A 37 -6.12 -1.42 8.90
N ALA A 38 -5.18 -0.70 8.29
CA ALA A 38 -4.42 -1.21 7.14
C ALA A 38 -3.51 -2.37 7.53
N VAL A 39 -2.80 -2.26 8.67
CA VAL A 39 -1.97 -3.34 9.22
C VAL A 39 -2.82 -4.56 9.54
N GLN A 40 -3.97 -4.37 10.19
CA GLN A 40 -4.87 -5.48 10.52
C GLN A 40 -5.41 -6.15 9.24
N ALA A 41 -5.83 -5.37 8.24
CA ALA A 41 -6.28 -5.92 6.96
C ALA A 41 -5.18 -6.71 6.23
N LEU A 42 -3.92 -6.28 6.30
CA LEU A 42 -2.80 -7.05 5.74
C LEU A 42 -2.50 -8.33 6.54
N ALA A 43 -2.66 -8.27 7.86
CA ALA A 43 -2.48 -9.43 8.74
C ALA A 43 -3.56 -10.50 8.52
N ASP A 44 -4.80 -10.11 8.26
CA ASP A 44 -5.90 -11.03 7.96
C ASP A 44 -5.64 -11.87 6.69
N PHE A 45 -4.76 -11.39 5.79
CA PHE A 45 -4.31 -12.11 4.59
C PHE A 45 -2.95 -12.79 4.77
N GLY A 46 -2.37 -12.79 5.98
CA GLY A 46 -1.07 -13.40 6.29
C GLY A 46 0.13 -12.64 5.73
N LEU A 47 -0.04 -11.38 5.33
CA LEU A 47 1.02 -10.53 4.76
C LEU A 47 1.80 -9.78 5.84
N MET A 48 1.19 -9.58 7.01
CA MET A 48 1.86 -9.04 8.19
C MET A 48 1.56 -9.88 9.42
N GLN A 49 2.46 -9.81 10.39
CA GLN A 49 2.27 -10.33 11.74
C GLN A 49 2.16 -9.15 12.71
N VAL A 50 1.02 -9.01 13.37
CA VAL A 50 0.83 -8.02 14.44
C VAL A 50 1.50 -8.56 15.71
N LEU A 51 2.47 -7.83 16.23
CA LEU A 51 3.19 -8.16 17.46
C LEU A 51 2.60 -7.45 18.68
N SER A 52 2.12 -6.22 18.48
CA SER A 52 1.40 -5.44 19.50
C SER A 52 0.53 -4.36 18.84
N SER A 53 -0.18 -3.56 19.64
CA SER A 53 -0.97 -2.42 19.14
C SER A 53 -0.13 -1.33 18.45
N ARG A 54 1.19 -1.34 18.62
CA ARG A 54 2.12 -0.38 18.00
C ARG A 54 3.21 -1.04 17.18
N GLU A 55 3.10 -2.34 16.94
CA GLU A 55 4.18 -3.07 16.30
C GLU A 55 3.64 -4.18 15.40
N ALA A 56 4.04 -4.15 14.14
CA ALA A 56 3.82 -5.24 13.20
C ALA A 56 5.06 -5.46 12.32
N GLN A 57 5.21 -6.69 11.84
CA GLN A 57 6.29 -7.10 10.96
C GLN A 57 5.75 -7.68 9.66
N TRP A 58 6.48 -7.50 8.58
CA TRP A 58 6.18 -8.16 7.31
C TRP A 58 6.49 -9.65 7.40
N THR A 59 5.59 -10.47 6.85
CA THR A 59 5.93 -11.86 6.54
C THR A 59 6.76 -11.92 5.26
N ASP A 60 7.31 -13.09 4.93
CA ASP A 60 7.99 -13.30 3.64
C ASP A 60 7.05 -13.03 2.46
N ALA A 61 5.77 -13.42 2.59
CA ALA A 61 4.74 -13.18 1.58
C ALA A 61 4.43 -11.68 1.44
N GLY A 62 4.32 -10.95 2.56
CA GLY A 62 4.12 -9.51 2.56
C GLY A 62 5.30 -8.74 1.95
N SER A 63 6.53 -9.13 2.32
CA SER A 63 7.76 -8.54 1.77
C SER A 63 7.84 -8.72 0.26
N LYS A 64 7.50 -9.92 -0.24
CA LYS A 64 7.45 -10.20 -1.69
C LYS A 64 6.39 -9.35 -2.40
N LEU A 65 5.20 -9.22 -1.81
CA LEU A 65 4.14 -8.38 -2.38
C LEU A 65 4.56 -6.90 -2.44
N LEU A 66 5.22 -6.41 -1.39
CA LEU A 66 5.72 -5.03 -1.33
C LEU A 66 6.76 -4.76 -2.43
N GLU A 67 7.68 -5.70 -2.67
CA GLU A 67 8.66 -5.59 -3.74
C GLU A 67 8.02 -5.62 -5.14
N GLU A 68 6.99 -6.45 -5.36
CA GLU A 68 6.20 -6.44 -6.59
C GLU A 68 5.49 -5.09 -6.80
N ALA A 69 4.90 -4.54 -5.73
CA ALA A 69 4.23 -3.24 -5.75
C ALA A 69 5.19 -2.09 -6.10
N ARG A 70 6.37 -2.05 -5.46
CA ARG A 70 7.41 -1.06 -5.73
C ARG A 70 7.85 -1.12 -7.20
N ARG A 71 8.11 -2.33 -7.72
CA ARG A 71 8.48 -2.53 -9.14
C ARG A 71 7.42 -2.05 -10.12
N ALA A 72 6.15 -2.30 -9.84
CA ALA A 72 5.04 -1.82 -10.67
C ALA A 72 4.98 -0.28 -10.70
N ILE A 73 5.19 0.38 -9.55
CA ILE A 73 5.26 1.85 -9.48
C ILE A 73 6.45 2.38 -10.30
N PHE A 74 7.63 1.78 -10.19
CA PHE A 74 8.79 2.18 -10.99
C PHE A 74 8.59 1.99 -12.50
N GLN A 75 7.88 0.94 -12.91
CA GLN A 75 7.51 0.71 -14.32
C GLN A 75 6.51 1.76 -14.82
N ASP A 76 5.52 2.11 -14.02
CA ASP A 76 4.55 3.18 -14.33
C ASP A 76 5.21 4.57 -14.43
N ILE A 77 6.18 4.87 -13.56
CA ILE A 77 6.96 6.12 -13.62
C ILE A 77 7.89 6.15 -14.84
N SER A 78 8.49 5.00 -15.18
CA SER A 78 9.41 4.88 -16.33
C SER A 78 8.69 4.80 -17.69
N SER A 79 7.37 4.63 -17.71
CA SER A 79 6.53 4.60 -18.92
C SER A 79 5.26 5.45 -18.74
N PRO A 80 5.38 6.79 -18.75
CA PRO A 80 4.27 7.71 -18.44
C PRO A 80 3.10 7.72 -19.45
N THR A 81 3.11 6.89 -20.50
CA THR A 81 2.31 7.12 -21.72
C THR A 81 0.91 6.48 -21.77
N LYS A 82 0.26 6.11 -20.66
CA LYS A 82 -1.12 5.55 -20.72
C LYS A 82 -2.18 6.15 -19.81
N ARG A 83 -1.89 7.19 -19.01
CA ARG A 83 -2.91 7.81 -18.13
C ARG A 83 -3.44 9.18 -18.56
N THR A 84 -2.90 9.80 -19.60
CA THR A 84 -3.41 11.07 -20.16
C THR A 84 -4.39 10.82 -21.32
N GLY A 85 -5.43 10.03 -21.05
CA GLY A 85 -6.53 9.81 -21.98
C GLY A 85 -7.86 10.18 -21.33
N ARG A 86 -8.28 11.44 -21.54
CA ARG A 86 -9.62 12.01 -21.24
C ARG A 86 -9.98 12.25 -19.77
N ILE A 87 -9.61 13.43 -19.28
CA ILE A 87 -10.59 14.26 -18.58
C ILE A 87 -10.57 15.64 -19.24
N THR A 88 -11.37 15.82 -20.30
CA THR A 88 -11.71 17.16 -20.79
C THR A 88 -12.77 17.70 -19.86
N VAL A 89 -12.37 18.46 -18.84
CA VAL A 89 -13.32 19.25 -18.06
C VAL A 89 -13.77 20.40 -18.96
N LYS A 90 -15.02 20.37 -19.43
CA LYS A 90 -15.61 21.55 -20.07
C LYS A 90 -15.73 22.66 -19.02
N PRO A 91 -15.39 23.91 -19.35
CA PRO A 91 -15.61 25.03 -18.44
C PRO A 91 -17.09 25.12 -18.12
N ARG A 92 -17.40 25.32 -16.83
CA ARG A 92 -18.75 25.57 -16.35
C ARG A 92 -19.02 27.04 -16.66
N ASP A 93 -20.00 27.30 -17.54
CA ASP A 93 -20.45 28.66 -17.81
C ASP A 93 -20.97 29.27 -16.51
N VAL A 94 -20.44 30.44 -16.15
CA VAL A 94 -20.85 31.27 -15.01
C VAL A 94 -21.75 32.38 -15.53
#